data_AF-A0A419F736-F1
#
_entry.id   AF-A0A419F736-F1
#
_cell.length_a   1.000
_cell.length_b   1.000
_cell.length_c   1.000
_cell.angle_alpha   90.00
_cell.angle_beta   90.00
_cell.angle_gamma   90.00
#
_symmetry.space_group_name_H-M   'P 1'
#
loop_
_entity.id
_entity.type
_entity.pdbx_description
1 polymer ?
#
loop_
_entity_poly.entity_id
_entity_poly.type
_entity_poly.pdbx_seq_one_letter_code
_entity_poly.pdbx_strand_id
1 'polypeptide(L)'
;MDRATFDALCAYLRQFITFSAGQRVGRLLPQSFESHGCDHTLSKTTEWLKSQGRNVEADRAWLREYGGECDCKVITSVMIRLDQEI
;
A
#
# COMPACT_ATOMS: atom_id res chain seq x y z
N MET A 1 -8.45 3.21 -9.03
CA MET A 1 -8.01 4.38 -8.23
C MET A 1 -7.14 5.27 -9.11
N ASP A 2 -7.20 6.60 -8.98
CA ASP A 2 -6.30 7.54 -9.69
C ASP A 2 -5.01 7.81 -8.90
N ARG A 3 -3.99 8.41 -9.55
CA ARG A 3 -2.66 8.66 -8.94
C ARG A 3 -2.74 9.59 -7.73
N ALA A 4 -3.53 10.67 -7.79
CA ALA A 4 -3.64 11.61 -6.69
C ALA A 4 -4.26 10.96 -5.43
N THR A 5 -5.29 10.14 -5.63
CA THR A 5 -5.89 9.33 -4.57
C THR A 5 -4.87 8.36 -3.98
N PHE A 6 -4.12 7.67 -4.84
CA PHE A 6 -3.10 6.70 -4.40
C PHE A 6 -1.99 7.37 -3.58
N ASP A 7 -1.51 8.53 -4.02
CA ASP A 7 -0.48 9.29 -3.31
C ASP A 7 -0.99 9.75 -1.93
N ALA A 8 -2.26 10.18 -1.83
CA ALA A 8 -2.89 10.54 -0.57
C ALA A 8 -3.04 9.34 0.38
N LEU A 9 -3.42 8.17 -0.15
CA LEU A 9 -3.45 6.92 0.61
C LEU A 9 -2.07 6.57 1.15
N CYS A 10 -1.02 6.67 0.32
CA CYS A 10 0.35 6.42 0.76
C CYS A 10 0.80 7.39 1.87
N ALA A 11 0.44 8.66 1.76
CA ALA A 11 0.73 9.65 2.80
C ALA A 11 0.04 9.33 4.13
N TYR A 12 -1.21 8.85 4.08
CA TYR A 12 -1.93 8.38 5.27
C TYR A 12 -1.27 7.15 5.89
N LEU A 13 -0.98 6.11 5.10
CA LEU A 13 -0.42 4.85 5.61
C LEU A 13 0.98 5.02 6.23
N ARG A 14 1.79 5.95 5.73
CA ARG A 14 3.11 6.29 6.29
C ARG A 14 3.08 6.83 7.73
N GLN A 15 1.91 7.24 8.23
CA GLN A 15 1.74 7.65 9.63
C GLN A 15 1.73 6.45 10.59
N PHE A 16 1.44 5.25 10.08
CA PHE A 16 1.26 4.02 10.88
C PHE A 16 2.31 2.95 10.55
N ILE A 17 2.91 3.02 9.37
CA ILE A 17 3.89 2.03 8.90
C ILE A 17 5.29 2.61 9.04
N THR A 18 6.01 2.11 10.04
CA THR A 18 7.43 2.41 10.23
C THR A 18 8.26 1.31 9.58
N PHE A 19 8.98 1.66 8.51
CA PHE A 19 10.03 0.80 7.99
C PHE A 19 11.26 0.95 8.89
N SER A 20 11.82 -0.14 9.40
CA SER A 20 13.02 -0.04 10.24
C SER A 20 14.17 0.51 9.39
N ALA A 21 14.97 1.41 9.99
CA ALA A 21 16.11 2.04 9.33
C ALA A 21 17.08 0.95 8.84
N GLY A 22 17.07 0.73 7.53
CA GLY A 22 17.72 -0.42 6.86
C GLY A 22 16.91 -0.95 5.67
N GLN A 23 15.59 -0.77 5.69
CA GLN A 23 14.72 -1.08 4.55
C GLN A 23 14.75 0.07 3.53
N ARG A 24 15.65 -0.05 2.56
CA ARG A 24 15.71 0.88 1.42
C ARG A 24 14.48 0.64 0.54
N VAL A 25 13.67 1.69 0.33
CA VAL A 25 12.66 1.73 -0.74
C VAL A 25 13.43 1.82 -2.05
N GLY A 26 13.74 0.67 -2.63
CA GLY A 26 14.48 0.60 -3.88
C GLY A 26 15.47 -0.54 -3.86
N ARG A 27 15.15 -1.55 -4.67
CA ARG A 27 15.95 -2.74 -4.99
C ARG A 27 15.76 -3.89 -3.99
N LEU A 28 14.89 -4.83 -4.39
CA LEU A 28 14.75 -6.18 -3.84
C LEU A 28 14.20 -6.24 -2.42
N LEU A 29 12.89 -6.02 -2.26
CA LEU A 29 12.19 -6.75 -1.21
C LEU A 29 11.93 -8.16 -1.75
N PRO A 30 12.62 -9.21 -1.26
CA PRO A 30 12.25 -10.58 -1.61
C PRO A 30 10.79 -10.81 -1.21
N GLN A 31 10.08 -11.66 -1.97
CA GLN A 31 8.67 -12.05 -1.70
C GLN A 31 8.39 -12.49 -0.24
N SER A 32 9.44 -12.82 0.51
CA SER A 32 9.44 -13.22 1.92
C SER A 32 9.55 -12.08 2.93
N PHE A 33 9.42 -10.81 2.51
CA PHE A 33 9.31 -9.68 3.45
C PHE A 33 7.92 -9.62 4.09
N GLU A 34 7.52 -10.68 4.79
CA GLU A 34 6.59 -10.55 5.90
C GLU A 34 7.35 -9.78 6.97
N SER A 35 7.23 -8.45 6.93
CA SER A 35 7.64 -7.62 8.06
C SER A 35 6.98 -8.23 9.29
N HIS A 36 7.76 -8.66 10.28
CA HIS A 36 7.22 -9.22 11.51
C HIS A 36 6.18 -8.22 12.07
N GLY A 37 4.91 -8.62 12.11
CA GLY A 37 3.80 -7.73 12.48
C GLY A 37 3.07 -7.04 11.32
N CYS A 38 3.23 -7.50 10.08
CA CYS A 38 2.36 -7.07 8.98
C CYS A 38 0.92 -7.48 9.27
N ASP A 39 0.04 -6.51 9.44
CA ASP A 39 -1.39 -6.76 9.45
C ASP A 39 -1.88 -6.94 8.00
N HIS A 40 -2.06 -8.20 7.59
CA HIS A 40 -2.50 -8.59 6.24
C HIS A 40 -3.99 -8.32 5.97
N THR A 41 -4.63 -7.44 6.75
CA THR A 41 -6.08 -7.21 6.69
C THR A 41 -6.48 -5.94 5.92
N LEU A 42 -5.52 -5.17 5.38
CA LEU A 42 -5.77 -3.85 4.76
C LEU A 42 -6.59 -2.92 5.68
N SER A 43 -6.42 -3.05 6.99
CA SER A 43 -7.25 -2.37 7.98
C SER A 43 -7.15 -0.85 7.85
N LYS A 44 -5.92 -0.31 7.71
CA LYS A 44 -5.72 1.13 7.58
C LYS A 44 -6.14 1.65 6.22
N THR A 45 -5.91 0.89 5.15
CA THR A 45 -6.45 1.21 3.82
C THR A 45 -7.97 1.29 3.85
N THR A 46 -8.63 0.31 4.47
CA THR A 46 -10.10 0.26 4.55
C THR A 46 -10.65 1.41 5.38
N GLU A 47 -10.01 1.73 6.51
CA GLU A 47 -10.34 2.88 7.36
C GLU A 47 -10.28 4.19 6.55
N TRP A 48 -9.19 4.41 5.82
CA TRP A 48 -9.00 5.60 5.00
C TRP A 48 -10.04 5.68 3.87
N LEU A 49 -10.24 4.61 3.10
CA LEU A 49 -11.20 4.60 1.99
C LEU A 49 -12.63 4.93 2.46
N LYS A 50 -13.04 4.39 3.61
CA LYS A 50 -14.34 4.72 4.23
C LYS A 50 -14.41 6.20 4.62
N SER A 51 -13.34 6.75 5.22
CA SER A 51 -13.28 8.16 5.61
C SER A 51 -13.42 9.12 4.41
N GLN A 52 -13.00 8.68 3.23
CA GLN A 52 -13.07 9.45 1.99
C GLN A 52 -14.40 9.22 1.23
N GLY A 53 -15.35 8.45 1.78
CA GLY A 53 -16.62 8.14 1.13
C GLY A 53 -16.48 7.28 -0.14
N ARG A 54 -15.39 6.51 -0.26
CA ARG A 54 -15.06 5.76 -1.47
C ARG A 54 -15.65 4.35 -1.46
N ASN A 55 -15.73 3.75 -2.65
CA ASN A 55 -16.11 2.35 -2.80
C ASN A 55 -14.95 1.44 -2.38
N VAL A 56 -14.99 1.01 -1.12
CA VAL A 56 -13.96 0.16 -0.49
C VAL A 56 -13.65 -1.08 -1.32
N GLU A 57 -14.66 -1.80 -1.79
CA GLU A 57 -14.44 -3.07 -2.49
C GLU A 57 -13.80 -2.85 -3.87
N ALA A 58 -14.26 -1.84 -4.62
CA ALA A 58 -13.66 -1.50 -5.91
C ALA A 58 -12.21 -1.02 -5.78
N ASP A 59 -11.92 -0.15 -4.80
CA ASP A 59 -10.56 0.35 -4.58
C ASP A 59 -9.63 -0.75 -4.03
N ARG A 60 -10.12 -1.66 -3.18
CA ARG A 60 -9.33 -2.82 -2.72
C ARG A 60 -9.03 -3.81 -3.85
N ALA A 61 -9.98 -4.06 -4.75
CA ALA A 61 -9.75 -4.89 -5.92
C ALA A 61 -8.62 -4.30 -6.78
N TRP A 62 -8.70 -3.00 -7.07
CA TRP A 62 -7.66 -2.29 -7.80
C TRP A 62 -6.29 -2.40 -7.10
N LEU A 63 -6.22 -2.17 -5.79
CA LEU A 63 -4.97 -2.30 -5.04
C LEU A 63 -4.37 -3.70 -5.12
N ARG A 64 -5.19 -4.75 -5.05
CA ARG A 64 -4.76 -6.15 -5.16
C ARG A 64 -4.22 -6.48 -6.54
N GLU A 65 -4.83 -5.98 -7.62
CA GLU A 65 -4.34 -6.15 -8.99
C GLU A 65 -2.90 -5.60 -9.14
N TYR A 66 -2.60 -4.52 -8.42
CA TYR A 66 -1.26 -3.92 -8.37
C TYR A 66 -0.34 -4.51 -7.27
N GLY A 67 -0.76 -5.58 -6.59
CA GLY A 67 0.04 -6.30 -5.59
C GLY A 67 -0.07 -5.79 -4.15
N GLY A 68 -1.02 -4.89 -3.87
CA GLY A 68 -1.31 -4.30 -2.56
C GLY A 68 -2.19 -5.17 -1.67
N GLU A 69 -1.68 -6.31 -1.22
CA GLU A 69 -2.45 -7.27 -0.40
C GLU A 69 -2.47 -6.95 1.12
N CYS A 70 -1.53 -6.14 1.59
CA CYS A 70 -1.46 -5.55 2.94
C CYS A 70 -1.23 -4.05 2.81
N ASP A 71 -1.45 -3.30 3.90
CA ASP A 71 -1.15 -1.87 3.94
C ASP A 71 0.34 -1.59 3.61
N CYS A 72 1.23 -2.53 3.93
CA CYS A 72 2.65 -2.47 3.61
C CYS A 72 2.96 -2.53 2.10
N LYS A 73 2.29 -3.44 1.39
CA LYS A 73 2.43 -3.70 -0.05
C LYS A 73 1.73 -2.63 -0.87
N VAL A 74 0.73 -1.94 -0.32
CA VAL A 74 0.16 -0.73 -0.93
C VAL A 74 1.24 0.34 -1.09
N ILE A 75 2.10 0.55 -0.07
CA ILE A 75 3.19 1.53 -0.20
C ILE A 75 4.32 1.01 -1.08
N THR A 76 4.68 -0.27 -1.00
CA THR A 76 5.88 -0.81 -1.67
C THR A 76 5.58 -1.33 -3.07
N SER A 77 4.75 -2.36 -3.19
CA SER A 77 4.47 -3.05 -4.46
C SER A 77 3.67 -2.20 -5.42
N VAL A 78 2.58 -1.56 -4.95
CA VAL A 78 1.70 -0.77 -5.83
C VAL A 78 2.45 0.46 -6.36
N MET A 79 3.22 1.16 -5.51
CA MET A 79 4.03 2.30 -5.93
C MET A 79 5.09 1.91 -6.98
N ILE A 80 5.82 0.82 -6.76
CA ILE A 80 6.82 0.33 -7.71
C ILE A 80 6.18 -0.01 -9.06
N ARG A 81 5.02 -0.69 -9.05
CA ARG A 81 4.35 -1.10 -10.28
C ARG A 81 3.78 0.09 -11.06
N LEU A 82 3.21 1.08 -10.38
CA LEU A 82 2.72 2.30 -11.01
C LEU A 82 3.84 3.10 -11.69
N ASP A 83 5.06 3.09 -11.13
CA ASP A 83 6.20 3.78 -11.72
C ASP A 83 6.87 2.96 -12.86
N GLN A 84 6.54 1.68 -13.01
CA GLN A 84 7.02 0.80 -14.10
C GLN A 84 6.08 0.77 -15.33
N GLU A 85 4.87 1.32 -15.22
CA GLU A 85 3.89 1.41 -16.32
C GLU A 85 3.97 2.76 -17.08
N ILE A 86 5.11 3.46 -17.01
CA ILE A 86 5.41 4.73 -17.70
C ILE A 86 6.44 4.52 -18.82
#